data_AF-A0A0Q8VLZ8-F1
#
_entry.id   AF-A0A0Q8VLZ8-F1
#
_cell.length_a   1.000
_cell.length_b   1.000
_cell.length_c   1.000
_cell.angle_alpha   90.00
_cell.angle_beta   90.00
_cell.angle_gamma   90.00
#
_symmetry.space_group_name_H-M   'P 1'
#
loop_
_entity.id
_entity.type
_entity.pdbx_description
1 polymer ?
#
loop_
_entity_poly.entity_id
_entity_poly.type
_entity_poly.pdbx_seq_one_letter_code
_entity_poly.pdbx_strand_id
1 'polypeptide(L)'
;MPAPRSKPLLAWEPLPYLVVLVLLLLTGLVRPEAEPWLFWPFVLLVTASIAWLLVGLVRGSRRANPDQWGDLTTLEGLELVDAPRVEREVRAVAPVADAHRHQPAIELARLHGGPEQHAVLVPRASRWLSRRYRIGVQLVGGDRPRHAGFLGEAADDRWRELLDGLHERGRYVRVPALVTGASRPYGVELDLSGLEGLGEPAAE
;
A
#
# COMPACT_ATOMS: atom_id res chain seq x y z
N MET A 1 -14.06 -2.71 14.37
CA MET A 1 -13.27 -1.52 14.75
C MET A 1 -13.12 -0.65 13.51
N PRO A 2 -13.01 0.68 13.64
CA PRO A 2 -12.82 1.54 12.47
C PRO A 2 -11.47 1.23 11.79
N ALA A 3 -11.47 1.21 10.46
CA ALA A 3 -10.27 0.93 9.69
C ALA A 3 -9.15 1.96 9.99
N PRO A 4 -7.89 1.52 10.23
CA PRO A 4 -6.82 2.43 10.58
C PRO A 4 -6.51 3.39 9.43
N ARG A 5 -6.36 4.68 9.76
CA ARG A 5 -6.03 5.72 8.77
C ARG A 5 -4.53 5.98 8.60
N SER A 6 -3.72 5.60 9.59
CA SER A 6 -2.28 5.87 9.54
C SER A 6 -1.44 4.77 10.15
N LYS A 7 -0.21 4.65 9.65
CA LYS A 7 0.82 3.76 10.18
C LYS A 7 1.21 4.19 11.60
N PRO A 8 1.44 3.23 12.51
CA PRO A 8 2.10 3.52 13.78
C PRO A 8 3.51 4.05 13.52
N LEU A 9 4.02 4.90 14.40
CA LEU A 9 5.33 5.55 14.23
C LEU A 9 6.47 4.53 14.04
N LEU A 10 6.42 3.41 14.76
CA LEU A 10 7.41 2.34 14.67
C LEU A 10 7.42 1.63 13.31
N ALA A 11 6.32 1.71 12.55
CA ALA A 11 6.22 1.19 11.19
C ALA A 11 6.41 2.28 10.12
N TRP A 12 6.70 3.52 10.54
CA TRP A 12 6.98 4.61 9.62
C TRP A 12 8.43 4.51 9.14
N GLU A 13 8.58 4.38 7.84
CA GLU A 13 9.83 4.02 7.18
C GLU A 13 10.96 5.04 7.34
N PRO A 14 10.68 6.36 7.46
CA PRO A 14 11.69 7.36 7.82
C PRO A 14 12.26 7.20 9.24
N LEU A 15 11.55 6.54 10.16
CA LEU A 15 11.94 6.48 11.57
C LEU A 15 13.35 5.86 11.78
N PRO A 16 13.70 4.69 11.21
CA PRO A 16 15.06 4.16 11.24
C PRO A 16 16.14 5.17 10.83
N TYR A 17 15.90 5.95 9.77
CA TYR A 17 16.84 6.95 9.29
C TYR A 17 16.97 8.14 10.26
N LEU A 18 15.85 8.58 10.84
CA LEU A 18 15.85 9.60 11.88
C LEU A 18 16.61 9.15 13.12
N VAL A 19 16.46 7.88 13.54
CA VAL A 19 17.22 7.32 14.66
C VAL A 19 18.72 7.36 14.36
N VAL A 20 19.15 6.90 13.19
CA VAL A 20 20.56 6.95 12.79
C VAL A 20 21.08 8.39 12.74
N LEU A 21 20.30 9.32 12.19
CA LEU A 21 20.66 10.75 12.16
C LEU A 21 20.84 11.32 13.56
N VAL A 22 19.92 11.05 14.48
CA VAL A 22 20.01 11.50 15.87
C VAL A 22 21.24 10.89 16.56
N LEU A 23 21.48 9.59 16.38
CA LEU A 23 22.68 8.94 16.92
C LEU A 23 23.97 9.56 16.37
N LEU A 24 24.01 9.85 15.07
CA LEU A 24 25.14 10.52 14.43
C LEU A 24 25.37 11.92 15.02
N LEU A 25 24.31 12.72 15.22
CA LEU A 25 24.44 14.02 15.86
C LEU A 25 24.95 13.89 17.30
N LEU A 26 24.49 12.89 18.04
CA LEU A 26 24.95 12.61 19.40
C LEU A 26 26.42 12.19 19.45
N THR A 27 26.96 11.50 18.42
CA THR A 27 28.41 11.21 18.37
C THR A 27 29.28 12.46 18.32
N GLY A 28 28.76 13.58 17.78
CA GLY A 28 29.48 14.87 17.80
C GLY A 28 29.52 15.53 19.18
N LEU A 29 28.58 15.19 20.06
CA LEU A 29 28.44 15.73 21.42
C LEU A 29 29.11 14.85 22.48
N VAL A 30 28.91 13.54 22.38
CA VAL A 30 29.40 12.55 23.34
C VAL A 30 30.78 12.07 22.88
N ARG A 31 31.83 12.70 23.41
CA ARG A 31 33.20 12.27 23.16
C ARG A 31 33.58 11.04 24.00
N PRO A 32 34.58 10.24 23.58
CA PRO A 32 35.08 9.12 24.38
C PRO A 32 35.58 9.55 25.77
N GLU A 33 36.06 10.79 25.90
CA GLU A 33 36.52 11.37 27.17
C GLU A 33 35.40 11.97 28.02
N ALA A 34 34.13 11.83 27.60
CA ALA A 34 32.99 12.33 28.36
C ALA A 34 32.84 11.60 29.71
N GLU A 35 32.16 12.25 30.65
CA GLU A 35 31.90 11.65 31.96
C GLU A 35 31.13 10.32 31.82
N PRO A 36 31.43 9.31 32.66
CA PRO A 36 30.86 7.97 32.52
C PRO A 36 29.32 7.94 32.50
N TRP A 37 28.68 8.87 33.22
CA TRP A 37 27.22 8.96 33.29
C TRP A 37 26.59 9.41 31.96
N LEU A 38 27.34 10.04 31.06
CA LEU A 38 26.88 10.41 29.72
C LEU A 38 27.28 9.35 28.68
N PHE A 39 28.48 8.81 28.80
CA PHE A 39 29.03 7.82 27.86
C PHE A 39 28.26 6.49 27.90
N TRP A 40 28.02 5.93 29.08
CA TRP A 40 27.38 4.61 29.19
C TRP A 40 25.93 4.57 28.67
N PRO A 41 25.05 5.54 29.00
CA PRO A 41 23.73 5.61 28.40
C PRO A 41 23.74 5.76 26.89
N PHE A 42 24.70 6.53 26.35
CA PHE A 42 24.86 6.68 24.90
C PHE A 42 25.23 5.34 24.23
N VAL A 43 26.22 4.62 24.77
CA VAL A 43 26.61 3.28 24.27
C VAL A 43 25.44 2.30 24.32
N LEU A 44 24.66 2.32 25.41
CA LEU A 44 23.47 1.47 25.56
C LEU A 44 22.40 1.82 24.52
N LEU A 45 22.15 3.11 24.28
CA LEU A 45 21.20 3.58 23.26
C LEU A 45 21.63 3.17 21.84
N VAL A 46 22.91 3.30 21.52
CA VAL A 46 23.48 2.87 20.24
C VAL A 46 23.29 1.37 20.06
N THR A 47 23.67 0.58 21.07
CA THR A 47 23.56 -0.89 21.03
C THR A 47 22.10 -1.34 20.86
N ALA A 48 21.18 -0.75 21.63
CA ALA A 48 19.75 -1.02 21.54
C ALA A 48 19.18 -0.67 20.16
N SER A 49 19.63 0.45 19.58
CA SER A 49 19.21 0.90 18.25
C SER A 49 19.73 -0.03 17.15
N ILE A 50 20.98 -0.50 17.24
CA ILE A 50 21.53 -1.51 16.31
C ILE A 50 20.72 -2.81 16.40
N ALA A 51 20.47 -3.31 17.62
CA ALA A 51 19.67 -4.52 17.80
C ALA A 51 18.26 -4.36 17.21
N TRP A 52 17.61 -3.21 17.44
CA TRP A 52 16.30 -2.90 16.89
C TRP A 52 16.30 -2.86 15.35
N LEU A 53 17.30 -2.23 14.73
CA LEU A 53 17.45 -2.16 13.27
C LEU A 53 17.69 -3.55 12.66
N LEU A 54 18.52 -4.39 13.29
CA LEU A 54 18.76 -5.76 12.84
C LEU A 54 17.49 -6.59 12.90
N VAL A 55 16.71 -6.49 13.98
CA VAL A 55 15.40 -7.17 14.09
C VAL A 55 14.44 -6.66 13.01
N GLY A 56 14.40 -5.35 12.77
CA GLY A 56 13.60 -4.75 11.70
C GLY A 56 13.97 -5.28 10.31
N LEU A 57 15.26 -5.37 10.01
CA LEU A 57 15.77 -5.89 8.74
C LEU A 57 15.41 -7.37 8.53
N VAL A 58 15.57 -8.21 9.56
CA VAL A 58 15.22 -9.63 9.51
C VAL A 58 13.72 -9.84 9.37
N ARG A 59 12.89 -8.97 9.96
CA ARG A 59 11.43 -9.03 9.77
C ARG A 59 11.03 -8.58 8.37
N GLY A 60 11.63 -7.51 7.86
CA GLY A 60 11.36 -6.97 6.52
C GLY A 60 11.88 -7.84 5.37
N SER A 61 12.88 -8.70 5.61
CA SER A 61 13.38 -9.64 4.61
C SER A 61 12.44 -10.80 4.32
N ARG A 62 11.43 -11.04 5.19
CA ARG A 62 10.38 -12.01 4.92
C ARG A 62 9.49 -11.47 3.80
N ARG A 63 9.49 -12.15 2.66
CA ARG A 63 8.62 -11.83 1.53
C ARG A 63 7.16 -11.98 1.97
N ALA A 64 6.47 -10.85 2.07
CA ALA A 64 5.03 -10.80 2.24
C ALA A 64 4.38 -10.42 0.91
N ASN A 65 3.16 -10.92 0.67
CA ASN A 65 2.35 -10.57 -0.49
C ASN A 65 0.91 -10.30 0.00
N PRO A 66 0.42 -9.06 0.00
CA PRO A 66 1.11 -7.81 -0.37
C PRO A 66 2.31 -7.48 0.53
N ASP A 67 3.24 -6.68 0.03
CA ASP A 67 4.35 -6.16 0.84
C ASP A 67 3.89 -5.07 1.84
N GLN A 68 4.83 -4.53 2.62
CA GLN A 68 4.56 -3.49 3.62
C GLN A 68 4.02 -2.15 3.05
N TRP A 69 4.07 -1.97 1.73
CA TRP A 69 3.57 -0.81 1.00
C TRP A 69 2.24 -1.08 0.30
N GLY A 70 1.76 -2.32 0.34
CA GLY A 70 0.57 -2.75 -0.37
C GLY A 70 0.84 -3.11 -1.84
N ASP A 71 2.09 -3.40 -2.18
CA ASP A 71 2.44 -3.89 -3.50
C ASP A 71 2.30 -5.40 -3.63
N LEU A 72 1.57 -5.82 -4.67
CA LEU A 72 1.37 -7.22 -5.00
C LEU A 72 2.49 -7.71 -5.92
N THR A 73 3.10 -8.82 -5.55
CA THR A 73 4.12 -9.49 -6.38
C THR A 73 3.52 -10.62 -7.20
N THR A 74 2.49 -11.28 -6.68
CA THR A 74 1.74 -12.36 -7.32
C THR A 74 0.27 -12.33 -6.86
N LEU A 75 -0.61 -13.02 -7.59
CA LEU A 75 -1.98 -13.29 -7.14
C LEU A 75 -2.12 -14.67 -6.49
N GLU A 76 -1.09 -15.50 -6.58
CA GLU A 76 -1.09 -16.85 -6.02
C GLU A 76 -1.25 -16.81 -4.50
N GLY A 77 -2.15 -17.65 -3.99
CA GLY A 77 -2.45 -17.74 -2.56
C GLY A 77 -3.30 -16.60 -2.00
N LEU A 78 -3.77 -15.66 -2.84
CA LEU A 78 -4.72 -14.62 -2.41
C LEU A 78 -6.16 -15.06 -2.68
N GLU A 79 -7.03 -14.87 -1.68
CA GLU A 79 -8.47 -15.05 -1.88
C GLU A 79 -9.02 -13.80 -2.57
N LEU A 80 -9.32 -13.93 -3.87
CA LEU A 80 -9.89 -12.84 -4.67
C LEU A 80 -11.41 -12.93 -4.67
N VAL A 81 -12.06 -11.83 -4.31
CA VAL A 81 -13.50 -11.65 -4.38
C VAL A 81 -13.81 -10.75 -5.57
N ASP A 82 -14.57 -11.26 -6.51
CA ASP A 82 -14.99 -10.49 -7.68
C ASP A 82 -16.14 -9.57 -7.33
N ALA A 83 -15.95 -8.27 -7.53
CA ALA A 83 -17.06 -7.33 -7.50
C ALA A 83 -17.91 -7.56 -8.76
N PRO A 84 -19.19 -7.95 -8.63
CA PRO A 84 -20.04 -8.21 -9.78
C PRO A 84 -20.15 -6.97 -10.65
N ARG A 85 -20.05 -7.14 -11.98
CA ARG A 85 -20.31 -6.05 -12.91
C ARG A 85 -21.79 -5.71 -12.85
N VAL A 86 -22.10 -4.49 -12.42
CA VAL A 86 -23.49 -4.02 -12.39
C VAL A 86 -23.77 -3.28 -13.69
N GLU A 87 -24.70 -3.81 -14.49
CA GLU A 87 -25.28 -3.08 -15.62
C GLU A 87 -26.24 -2.01 -15.08
N ARG A 88 -25.68 -0.87 -14.63
CA ARG A 88 -26.45 0.34 -14.29
C ARG A 88 -26.33 1.36 -15.42
N GLU A 89 -27.38 2.15 -15.64
CA GLU A 89 -27.35 3.32 -16.55
C GLU A 89 -26.28 4.35 -16.13
N VAL A 90 -25.95 4.41 -14.83
CA VAL A 90 -24.86 5.25 -14.28
C VAL A 90 -23.84 4.35 -13.59
N ARG A 91 -22.71 4.12 -14.25
CA ARG A 91 -21.56 3.40 -13.66
C ARG A 91 -20.87 4.29 -12.62
N ALA A 92 -20.56 3.74 -11.46
CA ALA A 92 -19.73 4.41 -10.44
C ALA A 92 -18.25 4.31 -10.84
N VAL A 93 -17.89 5.03 -11.89
CA VAL A 93 -16.51 5.08 -12.39
C VAL A 93 -15.68 6.00 -11.51
N ALA A 94 -14.58 5.48 -10.97
CA ALA A 94 -13.65 6.24 -10.16
C ALA A 94 -12.28 6.30 -10.84
N PRO A 95 -11.72 7.50 -11.08
CA PRO A 95 -10.37 7.63 -11.59
C PRO A 95 -9.34 7.22 -10.52
N VAL A 96 -8.27 6.58 -10.95
CA VAL A 96 -7.12 6.26 -10.09
C VAL A 96 -6.28 7.52 -9.88
N ALA A 97 -6.07 7.87 -8.62
CA ALA A 97 -5.18 8.95 -8.24
C ALA A 97 -3.71 8.54 -8.47
N ASP A 98 -2.90 9.54 -8.82
CA ASP A 98 -1.44 9.40 -8.97
C ASP A 98 -0.98 8.49 -10.12
N ALA A 99 -1.86 8.14 -11.05
CA ALA A 99 -1.53 7.36 -12.25
C ALA A 99 -0.33 7.95 -13.04
N HIS A 100 -0.15 9.27 -13.01
CA HIS A 100 0.99 9.95 -13.65
C HIS A 100 2.36 9.48 -13.11
N ARG A 101 2.44 8.96 -11.88
CA ARG A 101 3.68 8.48 -11.24
C ARG A 101 4.03 7.04 -11.63
N HIS A 102 3.05 6.31 -12.16
CA HIS A 102 3.15 4.89 -12.45
C HIS A 102 3.02 4.57 -13.95
N GLN A 103 3.29 5.56 -14.81
CA GLN A 103 3.14 5.45 -16.27
C GLN A 103 3.83 4.22 -16.89
N PRO A 104 5.09 3.87 -16.54
CA PRO A 104 5.72 2.66 -17.08
C PRO A 104 5.02 1.37 -16.67
N ALA A 105 4.50 1.31 -15.44
CA ALA A 105 3.78 0.14 -14.94
C ALA A 105 2.41 -0.01 -15.64
N ILE A 106 1.70 1.10 -15.81
CA ILE A 106 0.41 1.15 -16.52
C ILE A 106 0.58 0.76 -17.99
N GLU A 107 1.62 1.27 -18.66
CA GLU A 107 1.92 0.91 -20.04
C GLU A 107 2.20 -0.58 -20.19
N LEU A 108 3.02 -1.16 -19.31
CA LEU A 108 3.30 -2.59 -19.34
C LEU A 108 2.04 -3.42 -19.06
N ALA A 109 1.17 -2.98 -18.14
CA ALA A 109 -0.11 -3.64 -17.91
C ALA A 109 -0.98 -3.61 -19.17
N ARG A 110 -1.09 -2.44 -19.82
CA ARG A 110 -1.86 -2.28 -21.06
C ARG A 110 -1.29 -3.10 -22.23
N LEU A 111 0.03 -3.21 -22.37
CA LEU A 111 0.67 -3.98 -23.43
C LEU A 111 0.37 -5.48 -23.32
N HIS A 112 0.25 -6.01 -22.10
CA HIS A 112 0.02 -7.44 -21.89
C HIS A 112 -1.48 -7.78 -21.73
N GLY A 113 -2.26 -6.89 -21.13
CA GLY A 113 -3.67 -7.11 -20.81
C GLY A 113 -4.69 -6.35 -21.64
N GLY A 114 -4.22 -5.48 -22.54
CA GLY A 114 -5.08 -4.58 -23.28
C GLY A 114 -5.59 -3.41 -22.44
N PRO A 115 -6.45 -2.55 -23.04
CA PRO A 115 -7.03 -1.40 -22.35
C PRO A 115 -8.09 -1.80 -21.32
N GLU A 116 -8.88 -2.83 -21.59
CA GLU A 116 -9.89 -3.36 -20.66
C GLU A 116 -9.30 -4.54 -19.88
N GLN A 117 -9.12 -4.37 -18.58
CA GLN A 117 -8.57 -5.39 -17.70
C GLN A 117 -9.23 -5.33 -16.33
N HIS A 118 -8.71 -6.07 -15.35
CA HIS A 118 -9.16 -5.96 -13.97
C HIS A 118 -8.09 -5.27 -13.12
N ALA A 119 -8.52 -4.74 -11.98
CA ALA A 119 -7.64 -4.26 -10.93
C ALA A 119 -7.99 -4.94 -9.61
N VAL A 120 -6.97 -5.22 -8.79
CA VAL A 120 -7.14 -5.64 -7.40
C VAL A 120 -6.96 -4.43 -6.50
N LEU A 121 -7.89 -4.24 -5.59
CA LEU A 121 -7.86 -3.21 -4.56
C LEU A 121 -7.12 -3.75 -3.34
N VAL A 122 -6.06 -3.03 -2.93
CA VAL A 122 -5.20 -3.43 -1.81
C VAL A 122 -5.33 -2.42 -0.67
N PRO A 123 -6.08 -2.76 0.40
CA PRO A 123 -6.18 -1.91 1.58
C PRO A 123 -4.85 -1.76 2.30
N ARG A 124 -4.73 -0.73 3.13
CA ARG A 124 -3.53 -0.42 3.92
C ARG A 124 -2.26 -0.24 3.07
N ALA A 125 -2.42 0.08 1.78
CA ALA A 125 -1.32 0.52 0.93
C ALA A 125 -0.87 1.93 1.31
N SER A 126 0.36 2.30 0.94
CA SER A 126 0.92 3.60 1.33
C SER A 126 2.11 3.97 0.46
N ARG A 127 2.45 5.25 0.45
CA ARG A 127 3.73 5.72 -0.09
C ARG A 127 4.80 5.59 0.99
N TRP A 128 6.04 5.35 0.57
CA TRP A 128 7.19 5.21 1.47
C TRP A 128 7.33 6.33 2.52
N LEU A 129 7.08 7.60 2.17
CA LEU A 129 7.19 8.72 3.11
C LEU A 129 5.88 9.04 3.85
N SER A 130 4.76 8.44 3.44
CA SER A 130 3.44 8.78 3.96
C SER A 130 3.06 7.84 5.10
N ARG A 131 2.67 8.42 6.23
CA ARG A 131 1.99 7.66 7.29
C ARG A 131 0.54 7.32 6.93
N ARG A 132 -0.10 8.05 6.01
CA ARG A 132 -1.52 7.82 5.65
C ARG A 132 -1.66 6.53 4.85
N TYR A 133 -2.50 5.62 5.35
CA TYR A 133 -2.97 4.46 4.60
C TYR A 133 -3.97 4.88 3.54
N ARG A 134 -3.87 4.23 2.38
CA ARG A 134 -4.74 4.38 1.22
C ARG A 134 -5.07 3.01 0.65
N ILE A 135 -6.02 2.96 -0.27
CA ILE A 135 -6.29 1.76 -1.06
C ILE A 135 -5.44 1.82 -2.34
N GLY A 136 -4.49 0.89 -2.47
CA GLY A 136 -3.66 0.71 -3.65
C GLY A 136 -4.45 0.04 -4.77
N VAL A 137 -4.12 0.37 -6.01
CA VAL A 137 -4.77 -0.19 -7.20
C VAL A 137 -3.72 -0.93 -8.02
N GLN A 138 -3.91 -2.24 -8.17
CA GLN A 138 -2.99 -3.13 -8.89
C GLN A 138 -3.68 -3.67 -10.14
N LEU A 139 -3.21 -3.30 -11.33
CA LEU A 139 -3.72 -3.84 -12.60
C LEU A 139 -3.26 -5.30 -12.77
N VAL A 140 -4.16 -6.17 -13.18
CA VAL A 140 -3.92 -7.63 -13.26
C VAL A 140 -4.10 -8.22 -14.66
N GLY A 141 -4.07 -7.41 -15.73
CA GLY A 141 -4.23 -7.92 -17.10
C GLY A 141 -3.01 -8.63 -17.69
N GLY A 142 -1.90 -8.79 -16.98
CA GLY A 142 -0.66 -9.32 -17.56
C GLY A 142 -0.09 -10.55 -16.84
N ASP A 143 1.23 -10.69 -16.98
CA ASP A 143 2.07 -11.70 -16.34
C ASP A 143 2.11 -11.59 -14.81
N ARG A 144 2.00 -10.37 -14.29
CA ARG A 144 2.02 -10.08 -12.86
C ARG A 144 1.22 -8.81 -12.54
N PRO A 145 0.78 -8.64 -11.28
CA PRO A 145 0.16 -7.40 -10.82
C PRO A 145 1.08 -6.20 -11.00
N ARG A 146 0.52 -5.05 -11.39
CA ARG A 146 1.27 -3.80 -11.60
C ARG A 146 0.58 -2.62 -10.94
N HIS A 147 1.33 -1.92 -10.10
CA HIS A 147 0.79 -0.80 -9.34
C HIS A 147 0.44 0.36 -10.28
N ALA A 148 -0.83 0.77 -10.27
CA ALA A 148 -1.34 1.87 -11.08
C ALA A 148 -1.52 3.18 -10.28
N GLY A 149 -1.51 3.10 -8.95
CA GLY A 149 -1.67 4.23 -8.06
C GLY A 149 -2.62 3.91 -6.93
N PHE A 150 -3.40 4.90 -6.51
CA PHE A 150 -4.30 4.79 -5.38
C PHE A 150 -5.73 5.13 -5.75
N LEU A 151 -6.68 4.66 -4.96
CA LEU A 151 -8.05 5.11 -5.06
C LEU A 151 -8.13 6.62 -4.76
N GLY A 152 -9.00 7.33 -5.49
CA GLY A 152 -9.29 8.75 -5.22
C GLY A 152 -9.86 8.95 -3.82
N GLU A 153 -9.61 10.10 -3.20
CA GLU A 153 -9.90 10.33 -1.77
C GLU A 153 -11.37 10.05 -1.39
N ALA A 154 -12.33 10.51 -2.19
CA ALA A 154 -13.75 10.26 -1.94
C ALA A 154 -14.13 8.77 -2.01
N ALA A 155 -13.57 8.03 -2.97
CA ALA A 155 -13.82 6.60 -3.11
C ALA A 155 -13.07 5.80 -2.04
N ASP A 156 -11.87 6.25 -1.65
CA ASP A 156 -11.11 5.68 -0.54
C ASP A 156 -11.91 5.80 0.76
N ASP A 157 -12.35 7.00 1.12
CA ASP A 157 -13.11 7.22 2.36
C ASP A 157 -14.43 6.44 2.38
N ARG A 158 -15.11 6.30 1.23
CA ARG A 158 -16.35 5.54 1.10
C ARG A 158 -16.16 4.03 1.31
N TRP A 159 -15.11 3.45 0.71
CA TRP A 159 -14.95 1.99 0.63
C TRP A 159 -13.96 1.41 1.63
N ARG A 160 -13.24 2.27 2.36
CA ARG A 160 -12.19 1.86 3.30
C ARG A 160 -12.64 0.82 4.30
N GLU A 161 -13.75 1.03 5.00
CA GLU A 161 -14.18 0.10 6.06
C GLU A 161 -14.53 -1.29 5.50
N LEU A 162 -15.25 -1.34 4.39
CA LEU A 162 -15.60 -2.59 3.72
C LEU A 162 -14.35 -3.37 3.29
N LEU A 163 -13.45 -2.70 2.56
CA LEU A 163 -12.27 -3.33 1.99
C LEU A 163 -11.27 -3.73 3.10
N ASP A 164 -11.12 -2.91 4.13
CA ASP A 164 -10.27 -3.24 5.29
C ASP A 164 -10.80 -4.48 6.03
N GLY A 165 -12.11 -4.59 6.23
CA GLY A 165 -12.73 -5.78 6.82
C GLY A 165 -12.61 -7.05 5.97
N LEU A 166 -12.52 -6.93 4.65
CA LEU A 166 -12.17 -8.06 3.76
C LEU A 166 -10.68 -8.42 3.87
N HIS A 167 -9.82 -7.41 3.90
CA HIS A 167 -8.38 -7.60 4.05
C HIS A 167 -8.00 -8.28 5.37
N GLU A 168 -8.67 -7.96 6.48
CA GLU A 168 -8.47 -8.65 7.77
C GLU A 168 -8.80 -10.15 7.72
N ARG A 169 -9.63 -10.56 6.77
CA ARG A 169 -9.95 -11.97 6.48
C ARG A 169 -9.06 -12.58 5.40
N GLY A 170 -8.05 -11.86 4.92
CA GLY A 170 -7.16 -12.31 3.84
C GLY A 170 -7.76 -12.21 2.43
N ARG A 171 -8.88 -11.47 2.28
CA ARG A 171 -9.60 -11.33 1.01
C ARG A 171 -9.33 -9.99 0.35
N TYR A 172 -9.17 -10.02 -0.97
CA TYR A 172 -8.93 -8.82 -1.78
C TYR A 172 -9.96 -8.73 -2.88
N VAL A 173 -10.40 -7.50 -3.20
CA VAL A 173 -11.46 -7.31 -4.17
C VAL A 173 -10.88 -7.03 -5.55
N ARG A 174 -11.36 -7.77 -6.55
CA ARG A 174 -11.07 -7.53 -7.96
C ARG A 174 -12.23 -6.78 -8.59
N VAL A 175 -11.91 -5.67 -9.26
CA VAL A 175 -12.87 -4.78 -9.94
C VAL A 175 -12.50 -4.62 -11.41
N PRO A 176 -13.46 -4.39 -12.31
CA PRO A 176 -13.16 -4.01 -13.69
C PRO A 176 -12.39 -2.69 -13.75
N ALA A 177 -11.42 -2.60 -14.67
CA ALA A 177 -10.56 -1.44 -14.85
C ALA A 177 -10.34 -1.13 -16.35
N LEU A 178 -10.40 0.14 -16.71
CA LEU A 178 -10.12 0.64 -18.05
C LEU A 178 -8.89 1.54 -18.02
N VAL A 179 -7.88 1.20 -18.81
CA VAL A 179 -6.73 2.08 -19.08
C VAL A 179 -7.11 3.02 -20.21
N THR A 180 -7.19 4.31 -19.91
CA THR A 180 -7.55 5.37 -20.86
C THR A 180 -6.31 6.01 -21.48
N GLY A 181 -6.48 6.57 -22.68
CA GLY A 181 -5.39 7.17 -23.46
C GLY A 181 -4.78 6.21 -24.49
N ALA A 182 -4.60 6.71 -25.72
CA ALA A 182 -3.99 5.94 -26.82
C ALA A 182 -2.45 5.89 -26.69
N SER A 183 -1.86 6.90 -26.06
CA SER A 183 -0.44 7.07 -25.77
C SER A 183 -0.27 7.75 -24.40
N ARG A 184 0.96 7.78 -23.87
CA ARG A 184 1.26 8.47 -22.61
C ARG A 184 0.85 9.96 -22.69
N PRO A 185 0.28 10.53 -21.62
CA PRO A 185 0.00 9.90 -20.33
C PRO A 185 -1.27 9.04 -20.33
N TYR A 186 -1.18 7.84 -19.78
CA TYR A 186 -2.31 6.94 -19.57
C TYR A 186 -3.07 7.30 -18.28
N GLY A 187 -4.40 7.21 -18.34
CA GLY A 187 -5.28 7.23 -17.18
C GLY A 187 -5.75 5.82 -16.82
N VAL A 188 -6.31 5.65 -15.62
CA VAL A 188 -6.95 4.40 -15.20
C VAL A 188 -8.27 4.74 -14.52
N GLU A 189 -9.33 4.09 -14.97
CA GLU A 189 -10.68 4.21 -14.46
C GLU A 189 -11.14 2.85 -13.90
N LEU A 190 -11.77 2.87 -12.73
CA LEU A 190 -12.26 1.66 -12.06
C LEU A 190 -13.77 1.68 -12.01
N ASP A 191 -14.41 0.53 -12.27
CA ASP A 191 -15.83 0.36 -12.02
C ASP A 191 -16.04 -0.18 -10.60
N LEU A 192 -16.46 0.69 -9.69
CA LEU A 192 -16.68 0.35 -8.28
C LEU A 192 -18.13 -0.03 -7.98
N SER A 193 -19.00 -0.09 -8.99
CA SER A 193 -20.44 -0.29 -8.80
C SER A 193 -20.76 -1.61 -8.09
N GLY A 194 -19.93 -2.64 -8.31
CA GLY A 194 -20.08 -3.96 -7.69
C GLY A 194 -19.71 -4.03 -6.21
N LEU A 195 -19.06 -3.00 -5.64
CA LEU A 195 -18.66 -3.01 -4.23
C LEU A 195 -19.86 -2.91 -3.28
N GLU A 196 -20.96 -2.29 -3.72
CA GLU A 196 -22.20 -2.19 -2.92
C GLU A 196 -22.73 -3.57 -2.53
N GLY A 197 -22.71 -4.53 -3.46
CA GLY A 197 -23.21 -5.89 -3.26
C GLY A 197 -22.33 -6.78 -2.37
N LEU A 198 -21.12 -6.33 -2.01
CA LEU A 198 -20.23 -7.05 -1.10
C LEU A 198 -20.41 -6.64 0.37
N GLY A 199 -21.12 -5.53 0.62
CA GLY A 199 -21.31 -4.95 1.96
C GLY A 199 -22.52 -5.48 2.73
N GLU A 200 -23.45 -6.16 2.08
CA GLU A 200 -24.58 -6.78 2.76
C GLU A 200 -24.20 -8.20 3.22
N PRO A 201 -24.25 -8.51 4.53
CA PRO A 201 -24.23 -9.90 4.96
C PRO A 201 -25.45 -10.58 4.35
N ALA A 202 -25.24 -11.73 3.69
CA ALA A 202 -26.33 -12.62 3.33
C ALA A 202 -27.17 -12.86 4.60
N ALA A 203 -28.40 -12.37 4.60
CA ALA A 203 -29.37 -12.68 5.64
C ALA A 203 -29.74 -14.16 5.47
N GLU A 204 -29.10 -15.03 6.25
CA GLU A 204 -29.61 -16.36 6.58
C GLU A 204 -30.37 -16.31 7.91
#